data_AF-A0AAJ1F5S1-F1
#
_entry.id   AF-A0AAJ1F5S1-F1
#
_cell.length_a   1.000
_cell.length_b   1.000
_cell.length_c   1.000
_cell.angle_alpha   90.00
_cell.angle_beta   90.00
_cell.angle_gamma   90.00
#
_symmetry.space_group_name_H-M   'P 1'
#
loop_
_entity.id
_entity.type
_entity.pdbx_description
1 polymer ?
#
loop_
_entity_poly.entity_id
_entity_poly.type
_entity_poly.pdbx_seq_one_letter_code
_entity_poly.pdbx_strand_id
1 'polypeptide(L)'
;MIAKTFLTPAVTAAIALSALPASAAEIWAMTTPEGTCHISFLQEPVADGVRALLQHDDTCPEALKAVSGYSTSNGDNTIMLYSIQSDIDMIGRADKEEQGLYIGMVGESDLRISRVD
;
A
#
# COMPACT_ATOMS: atom_id res chain seq x y z
N MET A 1 -1.97 26.04 67.96
CA MET A 1 -1.42 25.10 66.96
C MET A 1 -2.23 25.30 65.69
N ILE A 2 -1.60 25.78 64.60
CA ILE A 2 -2.28 26.07 63.33
C ILE A 2 -1.60 25.21 62.26
N ALA A 3 -2.35 24.25 61.73
CA ALA A 3 -1.94 23.40 60.62
C ALA A 3 -1.95 24.22 59.31
N LYS A 4 -0.92 24.07 58.48
CA LYS A 4 -0.92 24.62 57.12
C LYS A 4 -0.44 23.54 56.16
N THR A 5 -1.41 22.88 55.55
CA THR A 5 -1.25 21.85 54.53
C THR A 5 -0.73 22.50 53.24
N PHE A 6 0.42 22.07 52.76
CA PHE A 6 0.98 22.48 51.48
C PHE A 6 0.36 21.65 50.35
N LEU A 7 -0.33 22.32 49.42
CA LEU A 7 -0.87 21.74 48.19
C LEU A 7 0.22 21.71 47.11
N THR A 8 0.65 20.51 46.72
CA THR A 8 1.53 20.25 45.57
C THR A 8 0.72 20.32 44.27
N PRO A 9 1.17 21.05 43.23
CA PRO A 9 0.51 21.04 41.94
C PRO A 9 0.96 19.80 41.15
N ALA A 10 0.01 18.91 40.85
CA ALA A 10 0.21 17.81 39.92
C ALA A 10 0.28 18.38 38.49
N VAL A 11 1.44 18.28 37.85
CA VAL A 11 1.58 18.56 36.41
C VAL A 11 1.07 17.34 35.65
N THR A 12 -0.20 17.39 35.24
CA THR A 12 -0.81 16.38 34.39
C THR A 12 -0.26 16.57 32.96
N ALA A 13 0.71 15.75 32.57
CA ALA A 13 1.18 15.69 31.19
C ALA A 13 0.06 15.12 30.31
N ALA A 14 -0.64 15.98 29.57
CA ALA A 14 -1.61 15.57 28.57
C ALA A 14 -0.84 14.96 27.38
N ILE A 15 -0.87 13.64 27.26
CA ILE A 15 -0.39 12.93 26.08
C ILE A 15 -1.42 13.20 24.98
N ALA A 16 -1.14 14.17 24.10
CA ALA A 16 -1.91 14.34 22.88
C ALA A 16 -1.63 13.12 21.99
N LEU A 17 -2.55 12.15 21.98
CA LEU A 17 -2.59 11.15 20.92
C LEU A 17 -2.99 11.89 19.64
N SER A 18 -1.98 12.29 18.87
CA SER A 18 -2.15 12.72 17.49
C SER A 18 -2.70 11.54 16.70
N ALA A 19 -4.02 11.47 16.56
CA ALA A 19 -4.66 10.62 15.56
C ALA A 19 -4.21 11.15 14.20
N LEU A 20 -3.14 10.57 13.66
CA LEU A 20 -2.75 10.79 12.27
C LEU A 20 -3.97 10.41 11.43
N PRO A 21 -4.43 11.29 10.52
CA PRO A 21 -5.46 10.90 9.57
C PRO A 21 -4.92 9.68 8.83
N ALA A 22 -5.66 8.57 8.87
CA ALA A 22 -5.45 7.49 7.94
C ALA A 22 -5.65 8.11 6.55
N SER A 23 -4.55 8.45 5.87
CA SER A 23 -4.62 8.93 4.49
C SER A 23 -5.38 7.87 3.73
N ALA A 24 -6.53 8.23 3.15
CA ALA A 24 -7.24 7.34 2.25
C ALA A 24 -6.21 6.80 1.25
N ALA A 25 -6.10 5.48 1.16
CA ALA A 25 -5.10 4.86 0.31
C ALA A 25 -5.34 5.34 -1.12
N GLU A 26 -4.30 5.89 -1.75
CA GLU A 26 -4.36 6.40 -3.12
C GLU A 26 -4.84 5.28 -4.07
N ILE A 27 -5.68 5.64 -5.04
CA ILE A 27 -6.20 4.69 -6.04
C ILE A 27 -5.31 4.76 -7.29
N TRP A 28 -4.92 3.58 -7.75
CA TRP A 28 -4.10 3.38 -8.94
C TRP A 28 -4.85 2.47 -9.92
N ALA A 29 -4.61 2.64 -11.21
CA ALA A 29 -5.11 1.78 -12.27
C ALA A 29 -3.98 0.84 -12.72
N MET A 30 -4.20 -0.47 -12.59
CA MET A 30 -3.39 -1.51 -13.23
C MET A 30 -4.08 -1.92 -14.53
N THR A 31 -3.40 -1.76 -15.66
CA THR A 31 -3.95 -2.03 -16.99
C THR A 31 -3.10 -3.06 -17.73
N THR A 32 -3.77 -4.07 -18.26
CA THR A 32 -3.23 -5.04 -19.23
C THR A 32 -3.99 -4.90 -20.55
N PRO A 33 -3.58 -5.57 -21.64
CA PRO A 33 -4.37 -5.60 -22.88
C PRO A 33 -5.80 -6.13 -22.70
N GLU A 34 -6.04 -6.94 -21.65
CA GLU A 34 -7.32 -7.55 -21.34
C GLU A 34 -8.27 -6.61 -20.57
N GLY A 35 -7.74 -5.57 -19.93
CA GLY A 35 -8.53 -4.58 -19.21
C GLY A 35 -7.80 -3.90 -18.06
N THR A 36 -8.56 -3.19 -17.23
CA THR A 36 -8.05 -2.41 -16.10
C THR A 36 -8.66 -2.89 -14.78
N CYS A 37 -7.87 -2.81 -13.72
CA CYS A 37 -8.27 -3.06 -12.33
C CYS A 37 -7.81 -1.88 -11.46
N HIS A 38 -8.72 -1.30 -10.68
CA HIS A 38 -8.39 -0.26 -9.71
C HIS A 38 -7.90 -0.89 -8.40
N ILE A 39 -6.79 -0.36 -7.89
CA ILE A 39 -6.10 -0.91 -6.73
C ILE A 39 -5.63 0.18 -5.77
N SER A 40 -5.33 -0.21 -4.54
CA SER A 40 -4.58 0.60 -3.58
C SER A 40 -3.41 -0.17 -3.00
N PHE A 41 -2.26 0.48 -2.96
CA PHE A 41 -1.07 0.00 -2.28
C PHE A 41 -1.19 0.27 -0.77
N LEU A 42 -1.37 -0.78 0.03
CA LEU A 42 -1.55 -0.65 1.48
C LEU A 42 -0.21 -0.72 2.22
N GLN A 43 -0.14 -0.13 3.41
CA GLN A 43 1.05 -0.24 4.26
C GLN A 43 1.06 -1.49 5.14
N GLU A 44 -0.02 -2.29 5.09
CA GLU A 44 -0.17 -3.51 5.88
C GLU A 44 0.80 -4.60 5.39
N PRO A 45 1.70 -5.12 6.24
CA PRO A 45 2.60 -6.19 5.88
C PRO A 45 1.83 -7.53 5.81
N VAL A 46 2.07 -8.31 4.75
CA VAL A 46 1.51 -9.65 4.57
C VAL A 46 2.57 -10.75 4.66
N ALA A 47 3.83 -10.38 4.42
CA ALA A 47 4.99 -11.23 4.59
C ALA A 47 6.27 -10.40 4.72
N ASP A 48 7.42 -11.06 4.89
CA ASP A 48 8.71 -10.36 4.97
C ASP A 48 8.98 -9.58 3.67
N GLY A 49 9.08 -8.26 3.79
CA GLY A 49 9.27 -7.34 2.66
C GLY A 49 8.09 -7.17 1.71
N VAL A 50 6.94 -7.82 1.93
CA VAL A 50 5.74 -7.73 1.06
C VAL A 50 4.58 -7.09 1.82
N ARG A 51 3.93 -6.12 1.17
CA ARG A 51 2.76 -5.40 1.67
C ARG A 51 1.51 -5.78 0.89
N ALA A 52 0.35 -5.59 1.51
CA ALA A 52 -0.95 -5.88 0.91
C ALA A 52 -1.26 -4.93 -0.26
N LEU A 53 -1.96 -5.46 -1.25
CA LEU A 53 -2.56 -4.71 -2.34
C LEU A 53 -4.06 -5.00 -2.33
N LEU A 54 -4.86 -3.93 -2.31
CA LEU A 54 -6.32 -4.01 -2.31
C LEU A 54 -6.86 -3.76 -3.70
N GLN A 55 -7.69 -4.66 -4.23
CA GLN A 55 -8.46 -4.44 -5.47
C GLN A 55 -9.83 -3.87 -5.12
N HIS A 56 -10.29 -2.88 -5.89
CA HIS A 56 -11.58 -2.20 -5.68
C HIS A 56 -12.66 -2.64 -6.65
N ASP A 57 -12.28 -3.15 -7.81
CA ASP A 57 -13.24 -3.56 -8.84
C ASP A 57 -13.75 -4.99 -8.58
N ASP A 58 -15.06 -5.21 -8.74
CA ASP A 58 -15.69 -6.53 -8.58
C ASP A 58 -15.17 -7.56 -9.59
N THR A 59 -14.62 -7.11 -10.71
CA THR A 59 -14.08 -7.98 -11.76
C THR A 59 -12.83 -7.35 -12.38
N CYS A 60 -11.68 -7.94 -12.07
CA CYS A 60 -10.41 -7.64 -12.72
C CYS A 60 -10.07 -8.71 -13.79
N PRO A 61 -9.24 -8.36 -14.79
CA PRO A 61 -8.63 -9.33 -15.71
C PRO A 61 -7.96 -10.50 -14.95
N GLU A 62 -7.91 -11.68 -15.56
CA GLU A 62 -7.40 -12.89 -14.88
C GLU A 62 -5.96 -12.71 -14.40
N ALA A 63 -5.10 -12.13 -15.25
CA ALA A 63 -3.71 -11.83 -14.90
C ALA A 63 -3.59 -10.88 -13.69
N LEU A 64 -4.57 -9.99 -13.47
CA LEU A 64 -4.57 -9.03 -12.38
C LEU A 64 -5.23 -9.56 -11.10
N LYS A 65 -6.19 -10.47 -11.22
CA LYS A 65 -6.88 -11.08 -10.07
C LYS A 65 -5.92 -11.76 -9.09
N ALA A 66 -4.85 -12.35 -9.59
CA ALA A 66 -3.85 -13.03 -8.76
C ALA A 66 -2.97 -12.06 -7.95
N VAL A 67 -2.95 -10.77 -8.30
CA VAL A 67 -2.11 -9.76 -7.64
C VAL A 67 -2.74 -9.34 -6.32
N SER A 68 -2.10 -9.70 -5.22
CA SER A 68 -2.60 -9.46 -3.86
C SER A 68 -1.55 -8.84 -2.92
N GLY A 69 -0.29 -8.78 -3.36
CA GLY A 69 0.79 -8.17 -2.61
C GLY A 69 1.77 -7.42 -3.51
N TYR A 70 2.54 -6.52 -2.91
CA TYR A 70 3.58 -5.77 -3.60
C TYR A 70 4.78 -5.49 -2.71
N SER A 71 5.92 -5.22 -3.33
CA SER A 71 7.08 -4.61 -2.69
C SER A 71 7.65 -3.53 -3.59
N THR A 72 8.44 -2.63 -3.00
CA THR A 72 9.11 -1.55 -3.72
C THR A 72 10.61 -1.69 -3.56
N SER A 73 11.36 -1.57 -4.64
CA SER A 73 12.82 -1.59 -4.65
C SER A 73 13.38 -0.28 -5.23
N ASN A 74 14.68 -0.06 -5.05
CA ASN A 74 15.41 1.08 -5.61
C ASN A 74 14.78 2.45 -5.29
N GLY A 75 14.31 2.63 -4.05
CA GLY A 75 13.79 3.92 -3.59
C GLY A 75 12.42 4.30 -4.15
N ASP A 76 11.60 3.32 -4.58
CA ASP A 76 10.30 3.43 -5.27
C ASP A 76 10.33 3.25 -6.79
N ASN A 77 11.51 3.08 -7.39
CA ASN A 77 11.64 2.98 -8.85
C ASN A 77 11.15 1.65 -9.45
N THR A 78 10.99 0.61 -8.63
CA THR A 78 10.51 -0.69 -9.10
C THR A 78 9.44 -1.20 -8.16
N ILE A 79 8.31 -1.64 -8.72
CA ILE A 79 7.25 -2.35 -8.03
C ILE A 79 7.36 -3.83 -8.41
N MET A 80 7.51 -4.70 -7.42
CA MET A 80 7.38 -6.15 -7.59
C MET A 80 5.98 -6.56 -7.14
N LEU A 81 5.32 -7.42 -7.89
CA LEU A 81 3.94 -7.86 -7.66
C LEU A 81 3.90 -9.34 -7.29
N TYR A 82 3.05 -9.67 -6.33
CA TYR A 82 2.98 -11.01 -5.75
C TYR A 82 1.55 -11.54 -5.68
N SER A 83 1.43 -12.85 -5.86
CA SER A 83 0.29 -13.65 -5.39
C SER A 83 0.62 -14.18 -4.00
N ILE A 84 -0.32 -14.09 -3.06
CA ILE A 84 -0.13 -14.54 -1.65
C ILE A 84 -1.16 -15.59 -1.21
N GLN A 85 -1.94 -16.16 -2.15
CA GLN A 85 -3.06 -17.05 -1.82
C GLN A 85 -2.64 -18.42 -1.29
N SER A 86 -1.42 -18.89 -1.55
CA SER A 86 -0.95 -20.19 -1.06
C SER A 86 0.51 -20.09 -0.62
N ASP A 87 1.37 -19.75 -1.56
CA ASP A 87 2.75 -19.33 -1.32
C ASP A 87 2.92 -17.91 -1.86
N ILE A 88 3.99 -17.25 -1.44
CA ILE A 88 4.37 -15.95 -2.00
C ILE A 88 5.08 -16.22 -3.31
N ASP A 89 4.41 -15.91 -4.41
CA ASP A 89 4.98 -16.03 -5.75
C ASP A 89 5.10 -14.65 -6.39
N MET A 90 6.26 -14.37 -7.00
CA MET A 90 6.49 -13.12 -7.71
C MET A 90 5.97 -13.28 -9.14
N ILE A 91 4.84 -12.66 -9.41
CA ILE A 91 4.10 -12.82 -10.65
C ILE A 91 4.22 -11.61 -11.57
N GLY A 92 4.89 -10.54 -11.13
CA GLY A 92 5.05 -9.36 -11.96
C GLY A 92 6.09 -8.38 -11.44
N ARG A 93 6.46 -7.48 -12.33
CA ARG A 93 7.39 -6.38 -12.09
C ARG A 93 7.01 -5.21 -12.98
N ALA A 94 6.98 -4.01 -12.41
CA ALA A 94 6.87 -2.77 -13.17
C ALA A 94 7.94 -1.79 -12.72
N ASP A 95 8.64 -1.19 -13.68
CA ASP A 95 9.65 -0.18 -13.44
C ASP A 95 9.07 1.21 -13.73
N LYS A 96 9.49 2.19 -12.93
CA LYS A 96 9.02 3.57 -13.00
C LYS A 96 9.50 4.19 -14.31
N GLU A 97 8.56 4.65 -15.11
CA GLU A 97 8.86 5.39 -16.33
C GLU A 97 8.85 6.89 -16.07
N GLU A 98 7.84 7.36 -15.33
CA GLU A 98 7.74 8.74 -14.85
C GLU A 98 6.97 8.80 -13.52
N GLN A 99 6.82 10.00 -12.96
CA GLN A 99 6.14 10.15 -11.67
C GLN A 99 4.66 9.76 -11.79
N GLY A 100 4.28 8.68 -11.10
CA GLY A 100 2.90 8.17 -11.14
C GLY A 100 2.64 7.17 -12.27
N LEU A 101 3.68 6.72 -12.99
CA LEU A 101 3.58 5.74 -14.06
C LEU A 101 4.68 4.67 -13.96
N TYR A 102 4.26 3.42 -14.00
CA TYR A 102 5.14 2.25 -14.06
C TYR A 102 4.74 1.37 -15.22
N ILE A 103 5.72 0.83 -15.94
CA ILE A 103 5.53 -0.10 -17.05
C ILE A 103 6.31 -1.39 -16.78
N GLY A 104 5.72 -2.53 -17.14
CA GLY A 104 6.39 -3.81 -17.06
C GLY A 104 5.47 -4.96 -17.44
N MET A 105 5.51 -6.04 -16.66
CA MET A 105 4.83 -7.30 -16.96
C MET A 105 4.14 -7.89 -15.73
N VAL A 106 3.02 -8.58 -15.94
CA VAL A 106 2.38 -9.47 -14.97
C VAL A 106 1.98 -10.77 -15.66
N GLY A 107 2.50 -11.89 -15.16
CA GLY A 107 2.52 -13.14 -15.92
C GLY A 107 3.19 -12.92 -17.28
N GLU A 108 2.44 -13.23 -18.34
CA GLU A 108 2.86 -13.04 -19.73
C GLU A 108 2.27 -11.78 -20.38
N SER A 109 1.56 -10.93 -19.62
CA SER A 109 0.90 -9.73 -20.12
C SER A 109 1.68 -8.46 -19.83
N ASP A 110 1.66 -7.54 -20.80
CA ASP A 110 2.10 -6.15 -20.60
C ASP A 110 1.29 -5.52 -19.47
N LEU A 111 1.97 -4.73 -18.64
CA LEU A 111 1.39 -4.07 -17.49
C LEU A 111 1.73 -2.58 -17.50
N ARG A 112 0.69 -1.76 -17.31
CA ARG A 112 0.80 -0.34 -16.99
C ARG A 112 0.14 -0.06 -15.64
N ILE A 113 0.88 0.51 -14.70
CA ILE A 113 0.36 0.98 -13.42
C ILE A 113 0.41 2.50 -13.43
N SER A 114 -0.74 3.15 -13.39
CA SER A 114 -0.81 4.62 -13.38
C SER A 114 -1.68 5.11 -12.24
N ARG A 115 -1.29 6.21 -11.61
CA ARG A 115 -2.14 6.90 -10.64
C ARG A 115 -3.42 7.38 -11.31
N VAL A 116 -4.54 7.29 -10.60
CA VAL A 116 -5.82 7.86 -11.02
C VAL A 116 -5.93 9.26 -10.42
N ASP A 117 -6.26 10.25 -11.26
CA ASP A 117 -6.45 11.64 -10.85
C ASP A 117 -7.75 11.85 -10.06
#